data_AF-A0ABD1ZN27-F1
#
_entry.id   AF-A0ABD1ZN27-F1
#
_cell.length_a   1.000
_cell.length_b   1.000
_cell.length_c   1.000
_cell.angle_alpha   90.00
_cell.angle_beta   90.00
_cell.angle_gamma   90.00
#
_symmetry.space_group_name_H-M   'P 1'
#
loop_
_entity.id
_entity.type
_entity.pdbx_description
1 polymer ?
#
loop_
_entity_poly.entity_id
_entity_poly.type
_entity_poly.pdbx_seq_one_letter_code
_entity_poly.pdbx_strand_id
1 'polypeptide(L)'
;MEPMGRLTSLGATCSFTEADNEILVDIVMHSQGLGISGAKGPWGKFLATVDRALPESLDPSKLPWNVLASFVETWREEKDLEIIKRVREYLNFKRTADALESSEEWPNYPEEKLARRTRQHPLFSRDYNFPSYHEDWEPSDGH
;
A
#
# COMPACT_ATOMS: atom_id res chain seq x y z
N MET A 1 22.17 32.62 31.00
CA MET A 1 20.77 32.94 30.67
C MET A 1 20.42 32.06 29.49
N GLU A 2 19.52 31.11 29.75
CA GLU A 2 19.01 30.02 28.89
C GLU A 2 18.41 30.45 27.52
N PRO A 3 18.00 29.52 26.63
CA PRO A 3 18.67 28.25 26.26
C PRO A 3 18.50 27.85 24.75
N MET A 4 19.25 26.82 24.36
CA MET A 4 18.89 25.68 23.49
C MET A 4 17.78 25.83 22.43
N GLY A 5 18.18 25.70 21.16
CA GLY A 5 17.33 25.29 20.05
C GLY A 5 17.81 23.99 19.41
N ARG A 6 17.79 22.89 20.17
CA ARG A 6 17.59 21.53 19.62
C ARG A 6 16.08 21.24 19.70
N LEU A 7 15.60 20.28 18.88
CA LEU A 7 14.20 19.85 18.66
C LEU A 7 13.54 20.67 17.53
N THR A 8 13.22 20.18 16.35
CA THR A 8 12.64 18.90 15.88
C THR A 8 12.91 18.85 14.35
N SER A 9 13.43 17.81 13.69
CA SER A 9 12.96 16.43 13.59
C SER A 9 11.43 16.32 13.56
N LEU A 10 10.78 17.07 12.67
CA LEU A 10 9.43 16.74 12.24
C LEU A 10 9.55 15.81 11.04
N GLY A 11 9.06 14.59 11.25
CA GLY A 11 9.28 13.42 10.41
C GLY A 11 8.89 13.63 8.96
N ALA A 12 9.53 12.83 8.12
CA ALA A 12 9.23 12.68 6.70
C ALA A 12 7.73 12.75 6.44
N THR A 13 7.25 13.87 5.90
CA THR A 13 5.95 13.90 5.26
C THR A 13 6.05 12.91 4.10
N CYS A 14 5.31 11.82 4.18
CA CYS A 14 5.15 10.90 3.06
C CYS A 14 4.46 11.67 1.93
N SER A 15 5.22 12.38 1.11
CA SER A 15 4.67 13.09 -0.04
C SER A 15 4.24 12.05 -1.06
N PHE A 16 2.95 11.78 -1.12
CA PHE A 16 2.39 10.96 -2.18
C PHE A 16 2.29 11.77 -3.47
N THR A 17 2.44 11.09 -4.58
CA THR A 17 2.34 11.64 -5.93
C THR A 17 1.25 10.91 -6.71
N GLU A 18 0.92 11.39 -7.91
CA GLU A 18 -0.03 10.71 -8.80
C GLU A 18 0.40 9.26 -9.13
N ALA A 19 1.71 8.99 -9.17
CA ALA A 19 2.26 7.65 -9.40
C ALA A 19 1.98 6.66 -8.24
N ASP A 20 1.59 7.18 -7.08
CA ASP A 20 1.27 6.40 -5.89
C ASP A 20 -0.23 6.10 -5.77
N ASN A 21 -1.03 6.43 -6.80
CA ASN A 21 -2.49 6.24 -6.73
C ASN A 21 -2.88 4.79 -6.39
N GLU A 22 -2.24 3.79 -7.02
CA GLU A 22 -2.47 2.38 -6.71
C GLU A 22 -2.12 2.05 -5.25
N ILE A 23 -0.98 2.57 -4.77
CA ILE A 23 -0.52 2.39 -3.39
C ILE A 23 -1.54 2.98 -2.42
N LEU A 24 -2.03 4.17 -2.73
CA LEU A 24 -3.02 4.87 -1.93
C LEU A 24 -4.36 4.12 -1.88
N VAL A 25 -4.82 3.57 -3.02
CA VAL A 25 -6.04 2.75 -3.06
C VAL A 25 -5.89 1.53 -2.17
N ASP A 26 -4.79 0.78 -2.30
CA ASP A 26 -4.55 -0.43 -1.50
C ASP A 26 -4.42 -0.12 0.00
N ILE A 27 -3.73 0.96 0.36
CA ILE A 27 -3.62 1.44 1.75
C ILE A 27 -5.01 1.74 2.33
N VAL A 28 -5.83 2.50 1.61
CA VAL A 28 -7.17 2.88 2.10
C VAL A 28 -8.08 1.66 2.18
N MET A 29 -8.10 0.78 1.18
CA MET A 29 -8.88 -0.45 1.20
C MET A 29 -8.49 -1.34 2.39
N HIS A 30 -7.19 -1.48 2.65
CA HIS A 30 -6.69 -2.26 3.77
C HIS A 30 -7.11 -1.65 5.12
N SER A 31 -7.05 -0.33 5.25
CA SER A 31 -7.52 0.38 6.45
C SER A 31 -9.01 0.17 6.73
N GLN A 32 -9.83 0.13 5.68
CA GLN A 32 -11.26 -0.16 5.80
C GLN A 32 -11.50 -1.57 6.31
N GLY A 33 -10.74 -2.56 5.81
CA GLY A 33 -10.83 -3.96 6.26
C GLY A 33 -10.39 -4.17 7.71
N LEU A 34 -9.38 -3.41 8.16
CA LEU A 34 -8.86 -3.47 9.54
C LEU A 34 -9.62 -2.55 10.52
N GLY A 35 -10.55 -1.72 10.05
CA GLY A 35 -11.25 -0.74 10.88
C GLY A 35 -10.37 0.42 11.37
N ILE A 36 -9.24 0.65 10.70
CA ILE A 36 -8.29 1.70 11.04
C ILE A 36 -8.91 3.08 10.76
N SER A 37 -8.69 3.99 11.69
CA SER A 37 -9.28 5.32 11.68
C SER A 37 -8.17 6.35 11.84
N GLY A 38 -8.04 7.26 10.87
CA GLY A 38 -7.10 8.37 10.99
C GLY A 38 -7.59 9.42 12.01
N ALA A 39 -6.87 10.54 12.11
CA ALA A 39 -7.25 11.64 13.00
C ALA A 39 -8.66 12.22 12.73
N LYS A 40 -9.19 12.03 11.52
CA LYS A 40 -10.55 12.42 11.10
C LYS A 40 -11.57 11.28 11.17
N GLY A 41 -11.21 10.17 11.80
CA GLY A 41 -12.04 8.96 11.91
C GLY A 41 -11.85 7.97 10.76
N PRO A 42 -12.73 6.96 10.66
CA PRO A 42 -12.69 5.98 9.57
C PRO A 42 -13.01 6.64 8.22
N TRP A 43 -12.64 5.95 7.14
CA TRP A 43 -12.78 6.43 5.76
C TRP A 43 -14.11 7.12 5.46
N GLY A 44 -15.24 6.52 5.80
CA GLY A 44 -16.56 7.10 5.55
C GLY A 44 -16.79 8.45 6.25
N LYS A 45 -16.30 8.61 7.49
CA LYS A 45 -16.36 9.89 8.20
C LYS A 45 -15.43 10.92 7.58
N PHE A 46 -14.25 10.51 7.13
CA PHE A 46 -13.35 11.39 6.38
C PHE A 46 -14.02 11.89 5.09
N LEU A 47 -14.67 11.02 4.33
CA LEU A 47 -15.37 11.40 3.09
C LEU A 47 -16.44 12.46 3.35
N ALA A 48 -17.22 12.33 4.43
CA ALA A 48 -18.20 13.34 4.82
C ALA A 48 -17.58 14.72 5.15
N THR A 49 -16.29 14.78 5.49
CA THR A 49 -15.55 16.05 5.67
C THR A 49 -15.03 16.66 4.37
N VAL A 50 -14.82 15.84 3.34
CA VAL A 50 -14.38 16.28 2.01
C VAL A 50 -15.59 16.76 1.20
N ASP A 51 -16.63 15.93 1.13
CA ASP A 51 -17.89 16.26 0.49
C ASP A 51 -19.02 15.43 1.11
N ARG A 52 -20.02 16.14 1.66
CA ARG A 52 -21.20 15.54 2.29
C ARG A 52 -22.07 14.71 1.34
N ALA A 53 -21.91 14.87 0.03
CA ALA A 53 -22.62 14.09 -0.97
C ALA A 53 -21.98 12.70 -1.22
N LEU A 54 -20.75 12.46 -0.73
CA LEU A 54 -20.06 11.20 -0.95
C LEU A 54 -20.60 10.11 -0.02
N PRO A 55 -20.87 8.90 -0.55
CA PRO A 55 -21.31 7.78 0.28
C PRO A 55 -20.17 7.29 1.17
N GLU A 56 -20.50 6.89 2.41
CA GLU A 56 -19.52 6.41 3.39
C GLU A 56 -18.79 5.12 2.94
N SER A 57 -19.41 4.35 2.04
CA SER A 57 -18.88 3.13 1.45
C SER A 57 -18.27 3.34 0.06
N LEU A 58 -17.86 4.57 -0.28
CA LEU A 58 -17.26 4.83 -1.58
C LEU A 58 -15.94 4.07 -1.72
N ASP A 59 -15.83 3.38 -2.86
CA ASP A 59 -14.63 2.66 -3.26
C ASP A 59 -13.45 3.64 -3.46
N PRO A 60 -12.30 3.44 -2.76
CA PRO A 60 -11.13 4.31 -2.89
C PRO A 60 -10.63 4.45 -4.33
N SER A 61 -10.80 3.43 -5.17
CA SER A 61 -10.37 3.45 -6.58
C SER A 61 -11.08 4.49 -7.45
N LYS A 62 -12.23 5.01 -6.98
CA LYS A 62 -13.03 6.00 -7.72
C LYS A 62 -12.67 7.45 -7.37
N LEU A 63 -11.75 7.65 -6.43
CA LEU A 63 -11.35 8.98 -5.97
C LEU A 63 -9.98 9.36 -6.52
N PRO A 64 -9.73 10.68 -6.67
CA PRO A 64 -8.42 11.15 -7.10
C PRO A 64 -7.38 10.95 -5.99
N TRP A 65 -6.13 10.72 -6.41
CA TRP A 65 -5.00 10.41 -5.53
C TRP A 65 -4.80 11.43 -4.40
N ASN A 66 -5.09 12.71 -4.64
CA ASN A 66 -4.93 13.77 -3.66
C ASN A 66 -5.89 13.62 -2.46
N VAL A 67 -7.10 13.10 -2.68
CA VAL A 67 -8.08 12.83 -1.60
C VAL A 67 -7.63 11.63 -0.78
N LEU A 68 -7.13 10.59 -1.44
CA LEU A 68 -6.57 9.41 -0.77
C LEU A 68 -5.33 9.78 0.06
N ALA A 69 -4.40 10.54 -0.53
CA ALA A 69 -3.21 11.05 0.14
C ALA A 69 -3.56 11.87 1.38
N SER A 70 -4.54 12.77 1.26
CA SER A 70 -5.00 13.60 2.38
C SER A 70 -5.53 12.77 3.55
N PHE A 71 -6.12 11.60 3.30
CA PHE A 71 -6.57 10.69 4.35
C PHE A 71 -5.40 9.95 4.99
N VAL A 72 -4.50 9.38 4.18
CA VAL A 72 -3.33 8.64 4.66
C VAL A 72 -2.38 9.54 5.44
N GLU A 73 -2.25 10.82 5.05
CA GLU A 73 -1.48 11.83 5.79
C GLU A 73 -2.09 12.19 7.16
N THR A 74 -3.36 11.84 7.41
CA THR A 74 -3.95 12.02 8.74
C THR A 74 -3.49 10.96 9.75
N TRP A 75 -2.82 9.90 9.28
CA TRP A 75 -2.33 8.82 10.11
C TRP A 75 -0.99 9.24 10.72
N ARG A 76 -0.91 9.22 12.05
CA ARG A 76 0.29 9.67 12.80
C ARG A 76 0.75 8.66 13.83
N GLU A 77 0.01 7.58 14.01
CA GLU A 77 0.39 6.53 14.95
C GLU A 77 1.43 5.61 14.29
N GLU A 78 2.39 5.13 15.09
CA GLU A 78 3.47 4.26 14.62
C GLU A 78 2.95 2.99 13.91
N LYS A 79 1.84 2.43 14.41
CA LYS A 79 1.18 1.28 13.81
C LYS A 79 0.63 1.57 12.42
N ASP A 80 0.04 2.75 12.24
CA ASP A 80 -0.50 3.16 10.94
C ASP A 80 0.63 3.40 9.93
N LEU A 81 1.76 3.96 10.39
CA LEU A 81 2.94 4.19 9.56
C LEU A 81 3.61 2.88 9.12
N GLU A 82 3.63 1.87 9.98
CA GLU A 82 4.14 0.53 9.65
C GLU A 82 3.29 -0.14 8.56
N ILE A 83 1.98 0.05 8.57
CA ILE A 83 1.10 -0.45 7.50
C ILE A 83 1.42 0.22 6.15
N ILE A 84 1.58 1.54 6.14
CA ILE A 84 1.98 2.28 4.93
C ILE A 84 3.30 1.73 4.38
N LYS A 85 4.27 1.47 5.27
CA LYS A 85 5.58 0.92 4.91
C LYS A 85 5.44 -0.46 4.27
N ARG A 86 4.71 -1.39 4.88
CA ARG A 86 4.54 -2.76 4.36
C ARG A 86 3.81 -2.81 3.03
N VAL A 87 2.76 -2.00 2.85
CA VAL A 87 2.05 -1.92 1.56
C VAL A 87 2.96 -1.38 0.47
N ARG A 88 3.80 -0.37 0.77
CA ARG A 88 4.82 0.13 -0.16
C ARG A 88 5.85 -0.94 -0.53
N GLU A 89 6.36 -1.68 0.45
CA GLU A 89 7.32 -2.77 0.23
C GLU A 89 6.72 -3.88 -0.66
N TYR A 90 5.49 -4.30 -0.37
CA TYR A 90 4.77 -5.28 -1.18
C TYR A 90 4.57 -4.83 -2.64
N LEU A 91 4.14 -3.59 -2.86
CA LEU A 91 3.91 -3.09 -4.22
C LEU A 91 5.22 -2.88 -4.99
N ASN A 92 6.29 -2.46 -4.32
CA ASN A 92 7.63 -2.42 -4.91
C ASN A 92 8.12 -3.81 -5.30
N PHE A 93 7.92 -4.82 -4.43
CA PHE A 93 8.21 -6.21 -4.75
C PHE A 93 7.43 -6.69 -5.97
N LYS A 94 6.11 -6.45 -5.99
CA LYS A 94 5.23 -6.82 -7.10
C LYS A 94 5.67 -6.18 -8.42
N ARG A 95 5.91 -4.86 -8.44
CA ARG A 95 6.43 -4.15 -9.63
C ARG A 95 7.77 -4.71 -10.10
N THR A 96 8.66 -5.04 -9.18
CA THR A 96 9.97 -5.63 -9.51
C THR A 96 9.80 -7.02 -10.08
N ALA A 97 8.91 -7.84 -9.53
CA ALA A 97 8.60 -9.18 -10.02
C ALA A 97 7.97 -9.14 -11.43
N ASP A 98 7.03 -8.23 -11.67
CA ASP A 98 6.39 -8.03 -12.98
C ASP A 98 7.41 -7.56 -14.04
N ALA A 99 8.31 -6.65 -13.64
CA ALA A 99 9.38 -6.18 -14.51
C ALA A 99 10.37 -7.30 -14.86
N LEU A 100 10.76 -8.12 -13.88
CA LEU A 100 11.64 -9.28 -14.08
C LEU A 100 10.98 -10.31 -15.02
N GLU A 101 9.70 -10.61 -14.81
CA GLU A 101 8.94 -11.52 -15.69
C GLU A 101 8.86 -11.00 -17.13
N SER A 102 8.87 -9.68 -17.31
CA SER A 102 8.83 -9.02 -18.62
C SER A 102 10.20 -8.86 -19.29
N SER A 103 11.30 -8.79 -18.52
CA SER A 103 12.64 -8.47 -19.04
C SER A 103 13.56 -9.65 -19.27
N GLU A 104 13.31 -10.80 -18.63
CA GLU A 104 14.30 -11.88 -18.56
C GLU A 104 14.01 -13.02 -19.55
N GLU A 105 14.99 -13.33 -20.41
CA GLU A 105 15.12 -14.67 -20.99
C GLU A 105 15.56 -15.61 -19.85
N TRP A 106 14.58 -16.03 -19.05
CA TRP A 106 14.78 -17.01 -18.00
C TRP A 106 15.52 -18.24 -18.55
N PRO A 107 16.53 -18.76 -17.84
CA PRO A 107 17.19 -20.00 -18.22
C PRO A 107 16.17 -21.11 -18.51
N ASN A 108 16.41 -21.90 -19.57
CA ASN A 108 15.44 -22.92 -20.01
C ASN A 108 15.56 -24.22 -19.20
N TYR A 109 15.62 -24.11 -17.87
CA TYR A 109 15.56 -25.27 -16.98
C TYR A 109 14.11 -25.77 -16.85
N PRO A 110 13.89 -27.10 -16.76
CA PRO A 110 12.55 -27.67 -16.64
C PRO A 110 11.72 -27.10 -15.47
N GLU A 111 12.35 -26.86 -14.33
CA GLU A 111 11.74 -26.35 -13.09
C GLU A 111 11.23 -24.92 -13.28
N GLU A 112 12.06 -24.09 -13.92
CA GLU A 112 11.78 -22.69 -14.22
C GLU A 112 10.62 -22.54 -15.22
N LYS A 113 10.61 -23.42 -16.24
CA LYS A 113 9.51 -23.51 -17.21
C LYS A 113 8.18 -23.88 -16.54
N LEU A 114 8.21 -24.75 -15.54
CA LEU A 114 7.02 -25.11 -14.77
C LEU A 114 6.55 -23.92 -13.92
N ALA A 115 7.45 -23.28 -13.17
CA ALA A 115 7.15 -22.11 -12.36
C ALA A 115 6.50 -20.99 -13.20
N ARG A 116 7.06 -20.70 -14.38
CA ARG A 116 6.50 -19.72 -15.32
C ARG A 116 5.11 -20.09 -15.80
N ARG A 117 4.88 -21.34 -16.22
CA ARG A 117 3.55 -21.78 -16.67
C ARG A 117 2.49 -21.65 -15.58
N THR A 118 2.87 -21.93 -14.34
CA THR A 118 1.99 -21.74 -13.18
C THR A 118 1.67 -20.27 -12.97
N ARG A 119 2.67 -19.37 -13.03
CA ARG A 119 2.47 -17.91 -12.89
C ARG A 119 1.65 -17.28 -14.00
N GLN A 120 1.86 -17.71 -15.25
CA GLN A 120 1.12 -17.24 -16.43
C GLN A 120 -0.33 -17.73 -16.47
N HIS A 121 -0.72 -18.67 -15.61
CA HIS A 121 -2.07 -19.18 -15.60
C HIS A 121 -3.05 -18.08 -15.13
N PRO A 122 -4.19 -17.84 -15.83
CA PRO A 122 -5.10 -16.75 -15.49
C PRO A 122 -5.65 -16.77 -14.05
N LEU A 123 -5.68 -17.95 -13.43
CA LEU A 123 -6.14 -18.10 -12.05
C LEU A 123 -5.03 -17.83 -11.01
N PHE A 124 -3.76 -17.78 -11.43
CA PHE A 124 -2.65 -17.61 -10.50
C PHE A 124 -2.76 -16.30 -9.72
N SER A 125 -2.98 -15.18 -10.41
CA SER A 125 -3.15 -13.88 -9.75
C SER A 125 -4.41 -13.79 -8.88
N ARG A 126 -5.38 -14.69 -9.04
CA ARG A 126 -6.55 -14.75 -8.14
C ARG A 126 -6.25 -15.63 -6.92
N ASP A 127 -5.64 -16.78 -7.14
CA ASP A 127 -5.48 -17.83 -6.13
C ASP A 127 -4.19 -17.65 -5.29
N TYR A 128 -3.21 -16.91 -5.80
CA TYR A 128 -1.91 -16.63 -5.16
C TYR A 128 -1.70 -15.12 -4.88
N ASN A 129 -2.77 -14.34 -4.85
CA ASN A 129 -2.72 -12.95 -4.38
C ASN A 129 -2.97 -12.90 -2.88
N PHE A 130 -1.93 -13.22 -2.11
CA PHE A 130 -1.97 -13.14 -0.66
C PHE A 130 -1.74 -11.70 -0.21
N PRO A 131 -2.41 -11.26 0.86
CA PRO A 131 -2.22 -9.94 1.40
C PRO A 131 -0.98 -9.96 2.31
N SER A 132 0.19 -10.26 1.72
CA SER A 132 1.46 -10.55 2.41
C SER A 132 2.06 -9.36 3.16
N TYR A 133 1.37 -8.23 3.15
CA TYR A 133 1.65 -7.04 3.95
C TYR A 133 1.01 -7.09 5.36
N HIS A 134 0.16 -8.08 5.65
CA HIS A 134 -0.38 -8.31 7.00
C HIS A 134 0.70 -8.82 7.96
N GLU A 135 0.59 -8.48 9.25
CA GLU A 135 1.55 -8.86 10.33
C GLU A 135 1.83 -10.36 10.42
N ASP A 136 0.82 -11.18 10.14
CA ASP A 136 0.91 -12.63 10.29
C ASP A 136 1.57 -13.33 9.08
N TRP A 137 1.94 -12.57 8.05
CA TRP A 137 2.63 -13.10 6.88
C TRP A 137 4.13 -12.83 7.00
N GLU A 138 4.91 -13.89 6.92
CA GLU A 138 6.36 -13.79 6.76
C GLU A 138 6.69 -13.76 5.26
N PRO A 139 7.21 -12.65 4.72
CA PRO A 139 7.77 -12.64 3.38
C PRO A 139 8.89 -13.67 3.34
N SER A 140 8.97 -14.46 2.27
CA SER A 140 10.13 -15.32 2.05
C SER A 140 11.38 -14.44 2.04
N ASP A 141 12.31 -14.68 2.96
CA ASP A 141 13.63 -14.06 2.92
C ASP A 141 14.27 -14.42 1.58
N GLY A 142 14.49 -13.42 0.73
CA GLY A 142 15.23 -13.57 -0.51
C GLY A 142 16.68 -13.85 -0.17
N HIS A 143 17.06 -15.13 -0.18
CA HIS A 143 18.46 -15.56 -0.13
C HIS A 143 19.15 -15.42 -1.49
#